data_AF-A0A372R668-F1
#
_entry.id   AF-A0A372R668-F1
#
_cell.length_a   1.000
_cell.length_b   1.000
_cell.length_c   1.000
_cell.angle_alpha   90.00
_cell.angle_beta   90.00
_cell.angle_gamma   90.00
#
_symmetry.space_group_name_H-M   'P 1'
#
loop_
_entity.id
_entity.type
_entity.pdbx_description
1 polymer ?
#
loop_
_entity_poly.entity_id
_entity_poly.type
_entity_poly.pdbx_seq_one_letter_code
_entity_poly.pdbx_strand_id
1 'polypeptide(L)'
;MFGNHRDTLLNVRRSRAKEAIDGQDQERRRMRPVEEAKKEIYVPKLLKYGVLHEAFVFMLTSFAGESFASKRNTVTKEEKRLAIEGLQEIHALGVKHGDIRLDNIMVSRLTGRSRVWWIDFALSEIIGNAEDLKAELLELRYLLDLW
;
A
#
# COMPACT_ATOMS: atom_id res chain seq x y z
N MET A 1 17.81 -11.98 50.79
CA MET A 1 17.86 -12.29 49.34
C MET A 1 16.94 -11.32 48.61
N PHE A 2 17.44 -10.19 48.07
CA PHE A 2 16.61 -9.18 47.38
C PHE A 2 17.18 -8.81 45.99
N GLY A 3 17.73 -9.80 45.27
CA GLY A 3 18.33 -9.59 43.95
C GLY A 3 17.37 -9.76 42.76
N ASN A 4 16.24 -10.46 42.92
CA ASN A 4 15.56 -11.04 41.75
C ASN A 4 14.52 -10.13 41.08
N HIS A 5 13.89 -9.21 41.82
CA HIS A 5 12.73 -8.46 41.31
C HIS A 5 13.08 -7.29 40.36
N ARG A 6 14.24 -6.66 40.54
CA ARG A 6 14.69 -5.56 39.67
C ARG A 6 15.13 -6.07 38.30
N ASP A 7 15.78 -7.23 38.27
CA ASP A 7 16.25 -7.85 37.04
C ASP A 7 15.09 -8.36 36.17
N THR A 8 14.03 -8.89 36.80
CA THR A 8 12.81 -9.28 36.07
C THR A 8 12.14 -8.08 35.39
N LEU A 9 12.00 -6.95 36.11
CA LEU A 9 11.39 -5.73 35.56
C LEU A 9 12.24 -5.10 34.44
N LEU A 10 13.57 -5.16 34.56
CA LEU A 10 14.47 -4.67 33.52
C LEU A 10 14.37 -5.52 32.24
N ASN A 11 14.27 -6.83 32.39
CA ASN A 11 14.14 -7.77 31.26
C ASN A 11 12.80 -7.63 30.54
N VAL A 12 11.70 -7.44 31.27
CA VAL A 12 10.38 -7.16 30.66
C VAL A 12 10.39 -5.84 29.89
N ARG A 13 11.01 -4.79 30.44
CA ARG A 13 11.15 -3.50 29.73
C ARG A 13 12.01 -3.61 28.47
N ARG A 14 13.08 -4.39 28.50
CA ARG A 14 13.93 -4.66 27.33
C ARG A 14 13.20 -5.48 26.25
N SER A 15 12.41 -6.48 26.64
CA SER A 15 11.59 -7.26 25.70
C SER A 15 10.58 -6.39 24.98
N ARG A 16 9.80 -5.58 25.72
CA ARG A 16 8.82 -4.65 25.14
C ARG A 16 9.45 -3.58 24.25
N ALA A 17 10.60 -3.05 24.65
CA ALA A 17 11.33 -2.09 23.82
C ALA A 17 11.81 -2.73 22.51
N LYS A 18 12.30 -3.98 22.58
CA LYS A 18 12.71 -4.74 21.39
C LYS A 18 11.53 -5.07 20.48
N GLU A 19 10.40 -5.53 21.02
CA GLU A 19 9.17 -5.77 20.26
C GLU A 19 8.64 -4.50 19.59
N ALA A 20 8.70 -3.35 20.27
CA ALA A 20 8.31 -2.07 19.69
C ALA A 20 9.25 -1.61 18.57
N ILE A 21 10.56 -1.82 18.71
CA ILE A 21 11.55 -1.51 17.67
C ILE A 21 11.38 -2.46 16.46
N ASP A 22 11.25 -3.76 16.70
CA ASP A 22 11.05 -4.76 15.66
C ASP A 22 9.74 -4.51 14.90
N GLY A 23 8.66 -4.12 15.61
CA GLY A 23 7.40 -3.71 15.01
C GLY A 23 7.51 -2.42 14.18
N GLN A 24 8.27 -1.42 14.65
CA GLN A 24 8.54 -0.20 13.88
C GLN A 24 9.40 -0.46 12.64
N ASP A 25 10.37 -1.37 12.71
CA ASP A 25 11.21 -1.74 11.57
C ASP A 25 10.46 -2.57 10.53
N GLN A 26 9.58 -3.47 10.98
CA GLN A 26 8.67 -4.19 10.09
C GLN A 26 7.70 -3.24 9.39
N GLU A 27 7.18 -2.25 10.11
CA GLU A 27 6.31 -1.21 9.54
C GLU A 27 7.07 -0.32 8.55
N ARG A 28 8.30 0.11 8.87
CA ARG A 28 9.17 0.83 7.92
C ARG A 28 9.42 0.04 6.64
N ARG A 29 9.57 -1.28 6.72
CA ARG A 29 9.73 -2.13 5.52
C ARG A 29 8.45 -2.20 4.69
N ARG A 30 7.27 -2.29 5.32
CA ARG A 30 5.96 -2.25 4.64
C ARG A 30 5.68 -0.90 3.96
N MET A 31 6.14 0.18 4.57
CA MET A 31 5.92 1.53 4.06
C MET A 31 6.92 1.94 2.98
N ARG A 32 8.05 1.25 2.86
CA ARG A 32 9.09 1.56 1.89
C ARG A 32 8.57 1.59 0.43
N PRO A 33 7.77 0.63 -0.05
CA PRO A 33 7.18 0.72 -1.39
C PRO A 33 6.30 1.97 -1.57
N VAL A 34 5.53 2.36 -0.55
CA VAL A 34 4.68 3.56 -0.59
C VAL A 34 5.52 4.84 -0.58
N GLU A 35 6.62 4.87 0.18
CA GLU A 35 7.56 5.99 0.22
C GLU A 35 8.38 6.13 -1.08
N GLU A 36 8.76 5.00 -1.69
CA GLU A 36 9.51 4.92 -2.95
C GLU A 36 8.60 5.19 -4.16
N ALA A 37 7.30 4.90 -4.08
CA ALA A 37 6.27 5.24 -5.06
C ALA A 37 5.99 6.74 -5.23
N LYS A 38 6.95 7.61 -4.88
CA LYS A 38 6.89 9.07 -5.03
C LYS A 38 6.85 9.54 -6.49
N LYS A 39 5.72 9.28 -7.14
CA LYS A 39 5.02 10.18 -8.03
C LYS A 39 3.59 10.25 -7.48
N GLU A 40 3.18 11.41 -6.94
CA GLU A 40 1.85 11.70 -6.35
C GLU A 40 0.67 11.54 -7.35
N ILE A 41 0.90 10.84 -8.47
CA ILE A 41 0.01 10.67 -9.60
C ILE A 41 -0.82 9.39 -9.44
N TYR A 42 -0.22 8.30 -8.93
CA TYR A 42 -0.84 6.96 -8.96
C TYR A 42 -0.95 6.26 -7.61
N VAL A 43 -0.39 6.83 -6.54
CA VAL A 43 -0.61 6.39 -5.15
C VAL A 43 -1.03 7.62 -4.33
N PRO A 44 -2.03 7.52 -3.43
CA PRO A 44 -2.45 8.65 -2.62
C PRO A 44 -1.32 9.11 -1.70
N LYS A 45 -1.23 10.42 -1.48
CA LYS A 45 -0.18 10.99 -0.63
C LYS A 45 -0.32 10.45 0.79
N LEU A 46 0.70 9.77 1.29
CA LEU A 46 0.77 9.40 2.70
C LEU A 46 0.93 10.67 3.55
N LEU A 47 -0.06 10.94 4.40
CA LEU A 47 -0.09 12.12 5.28
C LEU A 47 0.51 11.79 6.64
N LYS A 48 0.19 10.63 7.19
CA LYS A 48 0.68 10.16 8.49
C LYS A 48 0.55 8.65 8.61
N TYR A 49 1.39 8.03 9.42
CA TYR A 49 1.23 6.65 9.83
C TYR A 49 1.76 6.49 11.26
N GLY A 50 1.43 5.37 11.91
CA GLY A 50 1.95 5.06 13.24
C GLY A 50 1.17 3.98 13.94
N VAL A 51 1.43 3.84 15.24
CA VAL A 51 0.75 2.87 16.12
C VAL A 51 -0.10 3.63 17.13
N LEU A 52 -1.35 3.22 17.28
CA LEU A 52 -2.30 3.71 18.27
C LEU A 52 -2.51 2.64 19.35
N HIS A 53 -2.41 3.06 20.62
CA HIS A 53 -2.61 2.21 21.81
C HIS A 53 -1.87 0.87 21.79
N GLU A 54 -0.64 0.84 21.25
CA GLU A 54 0.24 -0.34 21.17
C GLU A 54 -0.35 -1.56 20.40
N ALA A 55 -1.50 -1.42 19.73
CA ALA A 55 -2.19 -2.54 19.08
C ALA A 55 -2.69 -2.25 17.66
N PHE A 56 -2.87 -0.98 17.29
CA PHE A 56 -3.43 -0.61 16.00
C PHE A 56 -2.41 0.14 15.15
N VAL A 57 -2.04 -0.42 14.01
CA VAL A 57 -1.31 0.32 12.99
C VAL A 57 -2.33 1.16 12.20
N PHE A 58 -2.02 2.42 11.96
CA PHE A 58 -2.83 3.28 11.10
C PHE A 58 -1.98 3.90 10.00
N MET A 59 -2.60 4.06 8.84
CA MET A 59 -2.11 4.86 7.73
C MET A 59 -3.18 5.89 7.38
N LEU A 60 -2.78 7.14 7.22
CA LEU A 60 -3.61 8.25 6.80
C LEU A 60 -3.08 8.75 5.46
N THR A 61 -3.93 8.78 4.45
CA THR A 61 -3.60 9.25 3.11
C THR A 61 -4.49 10.40 2.67
N SER A 62 -4.11 11.09 1.60
CA SER A 62 -5.01 12.02 0.91
C SER A 62 -6.23 11.26 0.38
N PHE A 63 -7.39 11.91 0.38
CA PHE A 63 -8.61 11.33 -0.17
C PHE A 63 -8.43 10.90 -1.64
N ALA A 64 -8.69 9.63 -1.92
CA ALA A 64 -8.50 9.01 -3.23
C ALA A 64 -9.80 8.87 -4.04
N GLY A 65 -10.94 9.32 -3.51
CA GLY A 65 -12.23 9.14 -4.16
C GLY A 65 -12.92 7.83 -3.78
N GLU A 66 -13.55 7.21 -4.76
CA GLU A 66 -14.36 5.99 -4.60
C GLU A 66 -13.71 4.81 -5.34
N SER A 67 -13.92 3.57 -4.91
CA SER A 67 -13.30 2.42 -5.58
C SER A 67 -13.95 2.12 -6.94
N PHE A 68 -13.19 1.53 -7.86
CA PHE A 68 -13.73 1.03 -9.13
C PHE A 68 -14.82 -0.01 -8.89
N ALA A 69 -14.72 -0.81 -7.83
CA ALA A 69 -15.77 -1.76 -7.44
C ALA A 69 -17.11 -1.06 -7.19
N SER A 70 -17.10 0.05 -6.45
CA SER A 70 -18.30 0.86 -6.18
C SER A 70 -18.85 1.59 -7.43
N LYS A 71 -17.97 1.86 -8.41
CA LYS A 71 -18.31 2.56 -9.66
C LYS A 71 -18.38 1.69 -10.90
N ARG A 72 -18.39 0.36 -10.75
CA ARG A 72 -18.16 -0.63 -11.81
C ARG A 72 -18.85 -0.31 -13.15
N ASN A 73 -20.13 0.06 -13.11
CA ASN A 73 -20.94 0.33 -14.31
C ASN A 73 -20.65 1.68 -14.98
N THR A 74 -19.83 2.53 -14.37
CA THR A 74 -19.51 3.88 -14.83
C THR A 74 -18.02 4.11 -15.02
N VAL A 75 -17.18 3.08 -14.83
CA VAL A 75 -15.73 3.17 -15.08
C VAL A 75 -15.51 3.32 -16.59
N THR A 76 -14.84 4.40 -16.98
CA THR A 76 -14.58 4.74 -18.38
C THR A 76 -13.36 4.02 -18.93
N LYS A 77 -13.23 3.94 -20.27
CA LYS A 77 -12.02 3.41 -20.91
C LYS A 77 -10.76 4.17 -20.51
N GLU A 78 -10.89 5.49 -20.34
CA GLU A 78 -9.78 6.34 -19.91
C GLU A 78 -9.34 6.04 -18.48
N GLU A 79 -10.28 5.83 -17.56
CA GLU A 79 -9.96 5.42 -16.18
C GLU A 79 -9.30 4.03 -16.13
N LYS A 80 -9.74 3.09 -16.97
CA LYS A 80 -9.08 1.78 -17.12
C LYS A 80 -7.63 1.94 -17.62
N ARG A 81 -7.38 2.82 -18.60
CA ARG A 81 -6.03 3.15 -19.09
C ARG A 81 -5.16 3.73 -17.98
N LEU A 82 -5.69 4.69 -17.22
CA LEU A 82 -4.97 5.30 -16.10
C LEU A 82 -4.63 4.28 -14.99
N ALA A 83 -5.49 3.30 -14.72
CA ALA A 83 -5.20 2.22 -13.79
C ALA A 83 -4.00 1.37 -14.25
N ILE A 84 -3.96 1.02 -15.53
CA ILE A 84 -2.85 0.28 -16.15
C ILE A 84 -1.55 1.08 -16.06
N GLU A 85 -1.59 2.36 -16.41
CA GLU A 85 -0.42 3.25 -16.34
C GLU A 85 0.09 3.38 -14.90
N GLY A 86 -0.82 3.50 -13.94
CA GLY A 86 -0.45 3.54 -12.53
C GLY A 86 0.24 2.26 -12.07
N LEU A 87 -0.24 1.09 -12.50
CA LEU A 87 0.41 -0.18 -12.15
C LEU A 87 1.78 -0.32 -12.82
N GLN A 88 1.91 0.10 -14.08
CA GLN A 88 3.19 0.10 -14.78
C GLN A 88 4.23 1.01 -14.12
N GLU A 89 3.82 2.16 -13.59
CA GLU A 89 4.70 3.05 -12.83
C GLU A 89 5.13 2.44 -11.49
N ILE A 90 4.23 1.72 -10.81
CA ILE A 90 4.58 0.94 -9.61
C ILE A 90 5.60 -0.15 -9.97
N HIS A 91 5.38 -0.87 -11.06
CA HIS A 91 6.29 -1.90 -11.57
C HIS A 91 7.66 -1.34 -11.96
N ALA A 92 7.72 -0.13 -12.53
CA ALA A 92 8.97 0.53 -12.89
C ALA A 92 9.87 0.83 -11.69
N LEU A 93 9.32 0.84 -10.47
CA LEU A 93 10.05 0.97 -9.22
C LEU A 93 10.51 -0.39 -8.66
N GLY A 94 10.26 -1.49 -9.36
CA GLY A 94 10.54 -2.84 -8.89
C GLY A 94 9.55 -3.33 -7.83
N VAL A 95 8.36 -2.72 -7.75
CA VAL A 95 7.31 -3.11 -6.79
C VAL A 95 6.24 -3.91 -7.51
N LYS A 96 5.92 -5.08 -6.97
CA LYS A 96 4.69 -5.83 -7.27
C LYS A 96 3.62 -5.41 -6.27
N HIS A 97 2.40 -5.13 -6.73
CA HIS A 97 1.32 -4.71 -5.82
C HIS A 97 0.84 -5.88 -4.94
N GLY A 98 0.68 -7.05 -5.53
CA GLY A 98 0.31 -8.31 -4.88
C GLY A 98 -1.19 -8.51 -4.63
N ASP A 99 -2.03 -7.52 -4.96
CA ASP A 99 -3.47 -7.58 -4.65
C ASP A 99 -4.33 -6.83 -5.68
N ILE A 100 -4.44 -7.41 -6.88
CA ILE A 100 -5.15 -6.81 -8.02
C ILE A 100 -6.67 -7.01 -7.87
N ARG A 101 -7.34 -5.99 -7.34
CA ARG A 101 -8.80 -5.95 -7.20
C ARG A 101 -9.34 -4.56 -7.52
N LEU A 102 -10.59 -4.48 -7.98
CA LEU A 102 -11.25 -3.20 -8.25
C LEU A 102 -11.48 -2.35 -6.99
N ASP A 103 -11.49 -2.99 -5.81
CA ASP A 103 -11.56 -2.32 -4.51
C ASP A 103 -10.28 -1.52 -4.21
N ASN A 104 -9.15 -1.95 -4.76
CA ASN A 104 -7.84 -1.35 -4.54
C ASN A 104 -7.48 -0.29 -5.60
N ILE A 105 -8.42 0.00 -6.51
CA ILE A 105 -8.27 1.04 -7.54
C ILE A 105 -9.29 2.14 -7.26
N MET A 106 -8.81 3.33 -6.94
CA MET A 106 -9.61 4.48 -6.54
C MET A 106 -9.76 5.46 -7.69
N VAL A 107 -10.91 6.11 -7.81
CA VAL A 107 -11.19 7.15 -8.81
C VAL A 107 -11.73 8.42 -8.15
N SER A 108 -11.18 9.56 -8.54
CA SER A 108 -11.76 10.87 -8.27
C SER A 108 -12.01 11.65 -9.55
N ARG A 109 -13.21 12.23 -9.65
CA ARG A 109 -13.67 13.05 -10.79
C ARG A 109 -13.88 14.52 -10.43
N LEU A 110 -13.47 14.93 -9.22
CA LEU A 110 -13.83 16.23 -8.61
C LEU A 110 -13.35 17.46 -9.38
N THR A 111 -12.31 17.31 -10.22
CA THR A 111 -11.67 18.44 -10.93
C THR A 111 -12.01 18.50 -12.42
N GLY A 112 -13.04 17.76 -12.86
CA GLY A 112 -13.39 17.63 -14.29
C GLY A 112 -12.42 16.75 -15.09
N ARG A 113 -11.37 16.24 -14.45
CA ARG A 113 -10.48 15.19 -14.96
C ARG A 113 -10.49 14.02 -14.00
N SER A 114 -10.54 12.80 -14.53
CA SER A 114 -10.41 11.59 -13.73
C SER A 114 -8.97 11.44 -13.26
N ARG A 115 -8.80 11.12 -11.97
CA ARG A 115 -7.54 10.64 -11.40
C ARG A 115 -7.77 9.24 -10.86
N VAL A 116 -6.78 8.37 -11.05
CA VAL A 116 -6.83 6.98 -10.62
C VAL A 116 -5.65 6.70 -9.73
N TRP A 117 -5.90 6.07 -8.59
CA TRP A 117 -4.86 5.72 -7.63
C TRP A 117 -4.97 4.26 -7.19
N TRP A 118 -3.83 3.64 -6.93
CA TRP A 118 -3.70 2.34 -6.28
C TRP A 118 -3.58 2.49 -4.77
N ILE A 119 -4.27 1.63 -4.03
CA ILE A 119 -4.25 1.58 -2.57
C ILE A 119 -4.05 0.15 -2.09
N ASP A 120 -3.78 0.02 -0.79
CA ASP A 120 -3.61 -1.26 -0.10
C ASP A 120 -2.39 -2.07 -0.57
N PHE A 121 -1.22 -1.61 -0.16
CA PHE A 121 0.08 -2.23 -0.44
C PHE A 121 0.46 -3.30 0.60
N ALA A 122 -0.51 -3.82 1.37
CA ALA A 122 -0.22 -4.77 2.46
C ALA A 122 0.41 -6.09 1.97
N LEU A 123 0.16 -6.45 0.71
CA LEU A 123 0.70 -7.64 0.04
C LEU A 123 1.80 -7.30 -0.99
N SER A 124 2.28 -6.05 -1.00
CA SER A 124 3.28 -5.62 -1.98
C SER A 124 4.67 -6.13 -1.65
N GLU A 125 5.43 -6.40 -2.70
CA GLU A 125 6.78 -6.96 -2.60
C GLU A 125 7.73 -6.21 -3.54
N ILE A 126 8.95 -5.95 -3.07
CA ILE A 126 10.03 -5.48 -3.93
C ILE A 126 10.58 -6.71 -4.65
N ILE A 127 10.42 -6.76 -5.97
CA ILE A 127 10.82 -7.89 -6.80
C ILE A 127 11.71 -7.46 -7.95
N GLY A 128 12.70 -8.31 -8.27
CA GLY A 128 13.59 -8.13 -9.42
C GLY A 128 13.15 -8.90 -10.67
N ASN A 129 12.07 -9.70 -10.57
CA ASN A 129 11.63 -10.59 -11.64
C ASN A 129 10.59 -9.90 -12.54
N ALA A 130 10.97 -9.65 -13.80
CA ALA A 130 10.08 -9.02 -14.76
C ALA A 130 8.86 -9.89 -15.14
N GLU A 131 8.95 -11.22 -15.04
CA GLU A 131 7.83 -12.11 -15.38
C GLU A 131 6.67 -12.03 -14.37
N ASP A 132 6.98 -11.86 -13.08
CA ASP A 132 5.95 -11.70 -12.05
C ASP A 132 5.20 -10.37 -12.21
N LEU A 133 5.91 -9.29 -12.59
CA LEU A 133 5.30 -7.99 -12.90
C LEU A 133 4.41 -8.08 -14.16
N LYS A 134 4.88 -8.77 -15.20
CA LYS A 134 4.06 -9.01 -16.41
C LYS A 134 2.79 -9.81 -16.10
N ALA A 135 2.90 -10.85 -15.28
CA ALA A 135 1.76 -11.66 -14.88
C ALA A 135 0.72 -10.82 -14.12
N GLU A 136 1.16 -9.97 -13.20
CA GLU A 136 0.28 -9.05 -12.46
C GLU A 136 -0.40 -8.03 -13.39
N LEU A 137 0.32 -7.52 -14.41
CA LEU A 137 -0.26 -6.61 -15.39
C LEU A 137 -1.32 -7.31 -16.27
N LEU A 138 -1.12 -8.58 -16.61
CA LEU A 138 -2.10 -9.40 -17.34
C LEU A 138 -3.36 -9.64 -16.50
N GLU A 139 -3.20 -9.93 -15.21
CA GLU A 139 -4.30 -10.06 -14.26
C GLU A 139 -5.17 -8.78 -14.24
N LEU A 140 -4.53 -7.61 -14.17
CA LEU A 140 -5.25 -6.33 -14.23
C LEU A 140 -6.01 -6.18 -15.56
N ARG A 141 -5.39 -6.49 -16.70
CA ARG A 141 -6.05 -6.37 -18.00
C ARG A 141 -7.28 -7.26 -18.11
N TYR A 142 -7.20 -8.48 -17.58
CA TYR A 142 -8.34 -9.39 -17.49
C TYR A 142 -9.44 -8.81 -16.61
N LEU A 143 -9.08 -8.30 -15.42
CA LEU A 143 -10.03 -7.68 -14.48
C LEU A 143 -10.75 -6.46 -15.07
N LEU A 144 -10.12 -5.75 -16.00
CA LEU A 144 -10.66 -4.56 -16.66
C LEU A 144 -11.34 -4.86 -18.02
N ASP A 145 -11.54 -6.12 -18.40
CA ASP A 145 -12.12 -6.53 -19.69
C ASP A 145 -11.35 -5.98 -20.92
N LEU A 146 -10.02 -5.93 -20.85
CA LEU A 146 -9.13 -5.42 -21.91
C LEU A 146 -8.30 -6.55 -22.53
N TRP A 147 -8.96 -7.31 -23.42
CA TRP A 147 -8.38 -8.38 -24.25
C TRP A 147 -7.43 -7.81 -25.31
#